data_AF-A0A7H0MJ21-F1
#
_entry.id   AF-A0A7H0MJ21-F1
#
_cell.length_a   1.000
_cell.length_b   1.000
_cell.length_c   1.000
_cell.angle_alpha   90.00
_cell.angle_beta   90.00
_cell.angle_gamma   90.00
#
_symmetry.space_group_name_H-M   'P 1'
#
loop_
_entity.id
_entity.type
_entity.pdbx_description
1 polymer ?
#
loop_
_entity_poly.entity_id
_entity_poly.type
_entity_poly.pdbx_seq_one_letter_code
_entity_poly.pdbx_strand_id
1 'polypeptide(L)'
;MDDSMVSLIITAVNNGKVRGFSEIKEVDGRLFFYQYAIKKEAGSYLSYQFCIPEDKIEMVEDYGSEEIVAHNSITDALFYFQSKDVKIECFSSFKGVLPF
;
A
#
# COMPACT_ATOMS: atom_id res chain seq x y z
N MET A 1 -1.04 -14.16 11.75
CA MET A 1 -1.72 -12.88 11.49
C MET A 1 -2.49 -12.55 12.75
N ASP A 2 -2.33 -11.35 13.31
CA ASP A 2 -3.22 -10.94 14.41
C ASP A 2 -4.57 -10.58 13.80
N ASP A 3 -5.52 -11.51 13.88
CA ASP A 3 -6.85 -11.38 13.28
C ASP A 3 -7.60 -10.14 13.78
N SER A 4 -7.24 -9.62 14.97
CA SER A 4 -7.85 -8.40 15.52
C SER A 4 -7.40 -7.14 14.78
N MET A 5 -6.11 -7.02 14.45
CA MET A 5 -5.56 -5.85 13.75
C MET A 5 -6.05 -5.79 12.31
N VAL A 6 -6.06 -6.93 11.62
CA VAL A 6 -6.54 -7.01 10.23
C VAL A 6 -8.04 -6.68 10.15
N SER A 7 -8.84 -7.12 11.13
CA SER A 7 -10.26 -6.74 11.23
C SER A 7 -10.48 -5.23 11.37
N LEU A 8 -9.63 -4.53 12.14
CA LEU A 8 -9.67 -3.07 12.26
C LEU A 8 -9.34 -2.36 10.94
N ILE A 9 -8.35 -2.87 10.21
CA ILE A 9 -7.99 -2.36 8.87
C ILE A 9 -9.18 -2.54 7.91
N ILE A 10 -9.74 -3.75 7.85
CA ILE A 10 -10.89 -4.09 7.01
C ILE A 10 -12.08 -3.16 7.29
N THR A 11 -12.42 -3.00 8.57
CA THR A 11 -13.53 -2.14 9.01
C THR A 11 -13.30 -0.69 8.58
N ALA A 12 -12.09 -0.17 8.77
CA ALA A 12 -11.77 1.20 8.39
C ALA A 12 -11.88 1.43 6.87
N VAL A 13 -11.35 0.51 6.06
CA VAL A 13 -11.41 0.59 4.60
C VAL A 13 -12.84 0.49 4.10
N ASN A 14 -13.65 -0.40 4.67
CA ASN A 14 -15.08 -0.51 4.37
C ASN A 14 -15.85 0.78 4.68
N ASN A 15 -15.41 1.53 5.69
CA ASN A 15 -15.93 2.85 6.06
C ASN A 15 -15.31 4.00 5.25
N GLY A 16 -14.63 3.71 4.14
CA GLY A 16 -14.06 4.70 3.23
C GLY A 16 -12.76 5.34 3.72
N LYS A 17 -12.11 4.79 4.75
CA LYS A 17 -10.79 5.27 5.18
C LYS A 17 -9.70 4.66 4.31
N VAL A 18 -8.68 5.47 4.02
CA VAL A 18 -7.45 4.97 3.42
C VAL A 18 -6.56 4.40 4.51
N ARG A 19 -6.01 3.21 4.25
CA ARG A 19 -5.03 2.56 5.12
C ARG A 19 -3.75 2.26 4.35
N GLY A 20 -2.61 2.34 5.00
CA GLY A 20 -1.33 2.09 4.35
C GLY A 20 -0.15 2.49 5.22
N PHE A 21 1.03 2.44 4.63
CA PHE A 21 2.29 2.83 5.26
C PHE A 21 3.38 3.04 4.21
N SER A 22 4.54 3.50 4.68
CA SER A 22 5.75 3.60 3.87
C SER A 22 6.91 2.94 4.60
N GLU A 23 7.87 2.43 3.84
CA GLU A 23 9.04 1.77 4.39
C GLU A 23 10.23 1.92 3.43
N ILE A 24 11.44 1.75 3.97
CA ILE A 24 12.65 1.62 3.17
C ILE A 24 13.04 0.14 3.17
N LYS A 25 13.24 -0.44 1.99
CA LYS A 25 13.71 -1.82 1.82
C LYS A 25 15.01 -1.82 1.02
N GLU A 26 15.91 -2.73 1.39
CA GLU A 26 17.03 -3.09 0.53
C GLU A 26 16.59 -4.19 -0.45
N VAL A 27 16.79 -3.95 -1.74
CA VAL A 27 16.55 -4.90 -2.84
C VAL A 27 17.80 -4.96 -3.68
N ASP A 28 18.41 -6.14 -3.81
CA ASP A 28 19.65 -6.37 -4.57
C ASP A 28 20.79 -5.39 -4.22
N GLY A 29 20.95 -5.07 -2.93
CA GLY A 29 22.00 -4.18 -2.44
C GLY A 29 21.73 -2.67 -2.65
N ARG A 30 20.52 -2.30 -3.07
CA ARG A 30 20.10 -0.90 -3.21
C ARG A 30 18.89 -0.60 -2.34
N LEU A 31 18.89 0.57 -1.71
CA LEU A 31 17.76 1.04 -0.90
C LEU A 31 16.66 1.64 -1.78
N PHE A 32 15.43 1.26 -1.49
CA PHE A 32 14.23 1.74 -2.15
C PHE A 32 13.24 2.23 -1.11
N PHE A 33 12.65 3.39 -1.38
CA PHE A 33 11.45 3.84 -0.68
C PHE A 33 10.24 3.18 -1.31
N TYR A 34 9.43 2.53 -0.47
CA TYR A 34 8.15 1.94 -0.85
C TYR A 34 7.00 2.62 -0.12
N GLN A 35 5.87 2.72 -0.80
CA GLN A 35 4.61 3.16 -0.22
C GLN A 35 3.49 2.22 -0.66
N TYR A 36 2.65 1.82 0.29
CA TYR A 36 1.52 0.94 0.05
C TYR A 36 0.26 1.57 0.63
N ALA A 37 -0.85 1.49 -0.11
CA ALA A 37 -2.12 2.01 0.35
C ALA A 37 -3.30 1.18 -0.17
N ILE A 38 -4.39 1.14 0.59
CA ILE A 38 -5.65 0.54 0.19
C ILE A 38 -6.81 1.49 0.51
N LYS A 39 -7.74 1.60 -0.43
CA LYS A 39 -9.01 2.31 -0.23
C LYS A 39 -10.17 1.54 -0.86
N LYS A 40 -11.39 1.85 -0.44
CA LYS A 40 -12.62 1.46 -1.13
C LYS A 40 -13.13 2.63 -1.96
N GLU A 41 -13.42 2.39 -3.23
CA GLU A 41 -13.92 3.40 -4.17
C GLU A 41 -14.93 2.78 -5.13
N ALA A 42 -16.08 3.44 -5.32
CA ALA A 42 -17.13 3.02 -6.25
C ALA A 42 -17.51 1.52 -6.17
N GLY A 43 -17.47 0.93 -4.97
CA GLY A 43 -17.79 -0.47 -4.72
C GLY A 43 -16.63 -1.46 -4.92
N SER A 44 -15.49 -1.01 -5.43
CA SER A 44 -14.25 -1.79 -5.58
C SER A 44 -13.22 -1.43 -4.50
N TYR A 45 -12.21 -2.26 -4.32
CA TYR A 45 -11.07 -1.99 -3.45
C TYR A 45 -9.85 -1.73 -4.32
N LEU A 46 -9.20 -0.59 -4.14
CA LEU A 46 -7.99 -0.24 -4.88
C LEU A 46 -6.78 -0.47 -3.99
N SER A 47 -5.84 -1.29 -4.46
CA SER A 47 -4.49 -1.39 -3.90
C SER A 47 -3.57 -0.47 -4.68
N TYR A 48 -2.77 0.31 -3.97
CA TYR A 48 -1.70 1.13 -4.51
C TYR A 48 -0.36 0.65 -4.00
N GLN A 49 0.62 0.64 -4.89
CA GLN A 49 2.03 0.44 -4.60
C GLN A 49 2.83 1.49 -5.36
N PHE A 50 3.74 2.14 -4.65
CA PHE A 50 4.77 2.98 -5.25
C PHE A 50 6.14 2.55 -4.76
N CYS A 51 7.13 2.62 -5.65
CA CYS A 51 8.52 2.49 -5.27
C CYS A 51 9.43 3.41 -6.07
N ILE A 52 10.54 3.80 -5.43
CA ILE A 52 11.60 4.60 -6.04
C ILE A 52 12.93 4.27 -5.35
N PRO A 53 14.07 4.23 -6.06
CA PRO A 53 15.36 4.18 -5.40
C PRO A 53 15.55 5.38 -4.46
N GLU A 54 16.04 5.15 -3.26
CA GLU A 54 16.20 6.20 -2.24
C GLU A 54 17.10 7.34 -2.75
N ASP A 55 18.17 7.00 -3.48
CA ASP A 55 19.10 7.95 -4.09
C ASP A 55 18.52 8.75 -5.27
N LYS A 56 17.25 8.49 -5.64
CA LYS A 56 16.53 9.12 -6.75
C LYS A 56 15.23 9.80 -6.33
N ILE A 57 14.97 9.97 -5.03
CA ILE A 57 13.73 10.59 -4.52
C ILE A 57 13.43 11.94 -5.15
N GLU A 58 14.44 12.77 -5.41
CA GLU A 58 14.29 14.09 -6.06
C GLU A 58 13.93 14.01 -7.56
N MET A 59 14.01 12.82 -8.16
CA MET A 59 13.74 12.56 -9.59
C MET A 59 12.53 11.61 -9.74
N VAL A 60 11.48 11.87 -8.95
CA VAL A 60 10.31 10.98 -8.87
C VAL A 60 9.60 10.75 -10.20
N GLU A 61 9.57 11.74 -11.08
CA GLU A 61 8.93 11.64 -12.40
C GLU A 61 9.65 10.65 -13.33
N ASP A 62 10.96 10.50 -13.17
CA ASP A 62 11.79 9.65 -14.03
C ASP A 62 11.99 8.23 -13.46
N TYR A 63 12.03 8.10 -12.12
CA TYR A 63 12.42 6.85 -11.45
C TYR A 63 11.34 6.26 -10.55
N GLY A 64 10.22 6.96 -10.35
CA GLY A 64 9.08 6.46 -9.62
C GLY A 64 8.33 5.38 -10.41
N SER A 65 8.02 4.26 -9.77
CA SER A 65 7.14 3.24 -10.32
C SER A 65 5.88 3.19 -9.49
N GLU A 66 4.73 3.37 -10.13
CA GLU A 66 3.40 3.32 -9.52
C GLU A 66 2.58 2.18 -10.12
N GLU A 67 1.83 1.49 -9.27
CA GLU A 67 0.87 0.47 -9.66
C GLU A 67 -0.41 0.60 -8.84
N ILE A 68 -1.54 0.67 -9.54
CA ILE A 68 -2.89 0.68 -8.95
C ILE A 68 -3.67 -0.51 -9.52
N VAL A 69 -4.18 -1.36 -8.63
CA VAL A 69 -4.95 -2.56 -9.00
C VAL A 69 -6.30 -2.52 -8.32
N ALA A 70 -7.36 -2.77 -9.10
CA ALA A 70 -8.72 -2.88 -8.60
C ALA A 70 -9.08 -4.32 -8.26
N HIS A 71 -9.74 -4.50 -7.12
CA HIS A 71 -10.15 -5.79 -6.57
C HIS A 71 -11.65 -5.78 -6.27
N ASN A 72 -12.30 -6.92 -6.49
CA ASN A 72 -13.74 -7.08 -6.23
C ASN A 72 -14.04 -7.25 -4.73
N SER A 73 -13.06 -7.69 -3.93
CA SER A 73 -13.20 -7.84 -2.49
C SER A 73 -11.98 -7.28 -1.75
N ILE A 74 -12.19 -6.92 -0.48
CA ILE A 74 -11.09 -6.48 0.39
C ILE A 74 -10.10 -7.61 0.67
N THR A 75 -10.58 -8.85 0.67
CA THR A 75 -9.73 -10.03 0.90
C THR A 75 -8.76 -10.24 -0.25
N ASP A 76 -9.23 -10.08 -1.50
CA ASP A 76 -8.37 -10.14 -2.68
C ASP A 76 -7.28 -9.05 -2.65
N ALA A 77 -7.66 -7.83 -2.27
CA ALA A 77 -6.71 -6.72 -2.13
C ALA A 77 -5.65 -6.97 -1.05
N LEU A 78 -6.03 -7.57 0.09
CA LEU A 78 -5.08 -7.95 1.14
C LEU A 78 -4.17 -9.11 0.71
N PHE A 79 -4.72 -10.11 0.02
CA PHE A 79 -3.92 -11.20 -0.55
C PHE A 79 -2.92 -10.72 -1.60
N TYR A 80 -3.31 -9.74 -2.40
CA TYR A 80 -2.41 -9.09 -3.35
C TYR A 80 -1.16 -8.52 -2.66
N PHE A 81 -1.33 -7.77 -1.57
CA PHE A 81 -0.21 -7.25 -0.78
C PHE A 81 0.63 -8.36 -0.15
N GLN A 82 0.00 -9.40 0.40
CA GLN A 82 0.71 -10.55 0.97
C GLN A 82 1.54 -11.30 -0.07
N SER A 83 1.05 -11.43 -1.30
CA SER A 83 1.80 -12.06 -2.41
C SER A 83 3.05 -11.28 -2.81
N LYS A 84 3.18 -10.03 -2.36
CA LYS A 84 4.32 -9.13 -2.55
C LYS A 84 5.14 -8.92 -1.28
N ASP A 85 5.00 -9.81 -0.30
CA ASP A 85 5.69 -9.76 1.01
C ASP A 85 5.43 -8.45 1.79
N VAL A 86 4.25 -7.85 1.61
CA VAL A 86 3.84 -6.65 2.35
C VAL A 86 3.18 -7.06 3.67
N LYS A 87 3.67 -6.49 4.77
CA LYS A 87 3.17 -6.72 6.13
C LYS A 87 1.89 -5.92 6.37
N ILE A 88 0.74 -6.59 6.26
CA ILE A 88 -0.58 -5.97 6.42
C ILE A 88 -0.74 -5.34 7.81
N GLU A 89 -0.13 -5.91 8.84
CA GLU A 89 -0.13 -5.39 10.21
C GLU A 89 0.49 -3.98 10.34
N CYS A 90 1.29 -3.54 9.37
CA CYS A 90 1.85 -2.19 9.34
C CYS A 90 0.87 -1.14 8.81
N PHE A 91 -0.26 -1.56 8.22
CA PHE A 91 -1.25 -0.62 7.69
C PHE A 91 -1.88 0.19 8.83
N SER A 92 -1.76 1.50 8.70
CA SER A 92 -2.32 2.46 9.65
C SER A 92 -3.05 3.58 8.90
N SER A 93 -3.49 4.63 9.61
CA SER A 93 -4.00 5.82 8.95
C SER A 93 -2.93 6.39 8.00
N PHE A 94 -3.24 6.38 6.72
CA PHE A 94 -2.30 6.83 5.70
C PHE A 94 -2.08 8.34 5.83
N LYS A 95 -0.81 8.75 5.89
CA LYS A 95 -0.39 10.16 6.00
C LYS A 95 0.42 10.50 4.75
N GLY A 96 0.03 11.55 4.05
CA GLY A 96 0.67 11.98 2.81
C GLY A 96 -0.34 12.42 1.76
N VAL A 97 0.17 12.83 0.61
CA VAL A 97 -0.67 13.01 -0.59
C VAL A 97 -1.22 11.63 -0.95
N LEU A 98 -2.54 11.56 -1.10
CA LEU A 98 -3.19 10.32 -1.48
C LEU A 98 -2.78 9.99 -2.92
N PRO A 99 -2.42 8.73 -3.20
CA PRO A 99 -2.06 8.29 -4.55
C PRO A 99 -3.29 8.03 -5.43
N PHE A 100 -4.36 8.79 -5.17
CA PHE A 100 -5.66 8.67 -5.82
C PHE A 100 -6.42 9.99 -5.69
#